data_AF-A0A059NXT6-F1
#
_entry.id   AF-A0A059NXT6-F1
#
_cell.length_a   1.000
_cell.length_b   1.000
_cell.length_c   1.000
_cell.angle_alpha   90.00
_cell.angle_beta   90.00
_cell.angle_gamma   90.00
#
_symmetry.space_group_name_H-M   'P 1'
#
loop_
_entity.id
_entity.type
_entity.pdbx_description
1 polymer ?
#
loop_
_entity_poly.entity_id
_entity_poly.type
_entity_poly.pdbx_seq_one_letter_code
_entity_poly.pdbx_strand_id
1 'polypeptide(L)'
;MDRLETLDKIDQLSKGHCRKCPHNNEKTLKNCQACPVFAELNKLGESLKKPRKRVGELLDKGYDMKLSEIDELREMGITLQEIADAMGISKPKLEGILKQRREKPLDKNLPKAKKLLEGTNKTYKSIAKETGVNYATVAYHGKKIRDKKVTDKPKQTNKTNARQEEIKTEIKRLKTELSKTESEVNNWKENHDDLMEKYKKERERNEKLEELNGKWNKQGAILANQVKGLEEKLEAYEANENPNMVAKLSESNAWKDEEIQRLHRQTNRADQERDEAMKYAQELKDQLQERMRDFKEYEIEYEDRYKNMKAQRDHYAAVAQLQLEVSG
;
A
#
# COMPACT_ATOMS: atom_id res chain seq x y z
N MET A 1 -12.81 34.01 12.72
CA MET A 1 -11.92 33.67 13.82
C MET A 1 -10.55 33.48 13.23
N ASP A 2 -9.59 34.26 13.69
CA ASP A 2 -8.20 34.14 13.27
C ASP A 2 -7.62 32.77 13.68
N ARG A 3 -6.59 32.30 12.98
CA ARG A 3 -5.95 31.02 13.31
C ARG A 3 -5.38 31.03 14.74
N LEU A 4 -4.81 32.16 15.18
CA LEU A 4 -4.30 32.29 16.53
C LEU A 4 -5.42 32.25 17.56
N GLU A 5 -6.55 32.92 17.30
CA GLU A 5 -7.74 32.84 18.15
C GLU A 5 -8.29 31.40 18.25
N THR A 6 -8.23 30.66 17.15
CA THR A 6 -8.70 29.27 17.08
C THR A 6 -7.80 28.33 17.90
N LEU A 7 -6.47 28.53 17.81
CA LEU A 7 -5.49 27.79 18.60
C LEU A 7 -5.59 28.13 20.09
N ASP A 8 -5.74 29.40 20.45
CA ASP A 8 -5.89 29.83 21.84
C ASP A 8 -7.17 29.24 22.45
N LYS A 9 -8.27 29.21 21.69
CA LYS A 9 -9.52 28.57 22.13
C LYS A 9 -9.36 27.05 22.33
N ILE A 10 -8.63 26.36 21.46
CA ILE A 10 -8.31 24.94 21.64
C ILE A 10 -7.51 24.73 22.93
N ASP A 11 -6.53 25.60 23.18
CA ASP A 11 -5.67 25.55 24.37
C ASP A 11 -6.47 25.76 25.66
N GLN A 12 -7.40 26.72 25.66
CA GLN A 12 -8.32 26.97 26.77
C GLN A 12 -9.24 25.77 27.03
N LEU A 13 -9.84 25.18 26.00
CA LEU A 13 -10.69 23.98 26.13
C LEU A 13 -9.90 22.77 26.64
N SER A 14 -8.68 22.58 26.13
CA SER A 14 -7.79 21.50 26.54
C SER A 14 -7.38 21.62 28.00
N LYS A 15 -6.93 22.81 28.43
CA LYS A 15 -6.52 23.09 29.83
C LYS A 15 -7.70 23.08 30.80
N GLY A 16 -8.83 23.67 30.39
CA GLY A 16 -10.02 23.83 31.23
C GLY A 16 -10.78 22.52 31.44
N HIS A 17 -10.87 21.69 30.41
CA HIS A 17 -11.70 20.48 30.42
C HIS A 17 -10.88 19.19 30.24
N CYS A 18 -10.19 19.03 29.10
CA CYS A 18 -9.58 17.75 28.73
C CYS A 18 -8.55 17.26 29.75
N ARG A 19 -7.67 18.14 30.24
CA ARG A 19 -6.66 17.77 31.27
C ARG A 19 -7.26 17.30 32.59
N LYS A 20 -8.46 17.76 32.93
CA LYS A 20 -9.17 17.42 34.18
C LYS A 20 -10.18 16.29 33.98
N CYS A 21 -10.37 15.82 32.76
CA CYS A 21 -11.38 14.83 32.44
C CYS A 21 -10.93 13.44 32.94
N PRO A 22 -11.75 12.75 33.76
CA PRO A 22 -11.40 11.41 34.28
C PRO A 22 -11.35 10.35 33.16
N HIS A 23 -11.91 10.65 31.99
CA HIS A 23 -11.90 9.81 30.80
C HIS A 23 -10.81 10.19 29.79
N ASN A 24 -9.87 11.07 30.15
CA ASN A 24 -8.74 11.41 29.29
C ASN A 24 -7.57 10.44 29.49
N ASN A 25 -7.79 9.16 29.18
CA ASN A 25 -6.76 8.14 29.17
C ASN A 25 -6.82 7.33 27.86
N GLU A 26 -5.69 6.77 27.43
CA GLU A 26 -5.57 6.07 26.14
C GLU A 26 -6.58 4.92 25.96
N LYS A 27 -7.04 4.34 27.07
CA LYS A 27 -7.98 3.21 27.08
C LYS A 27 -9.45 3.62 26.85
N THR A 28 -9.79 4.91 26.94
CA THR A 28 -11.18 5.40 26.90
C THR A 28 -11.48 6.40 25.79
N LEU A 29 -10.72 6.35 24.68
CA LEU A 29 -10.93 7.18 23.48
C LEU A 29 -12.38 7.18 22.96
N LYS A 30 -13.12 6.07 23.11
CA LYS A 30 -14.54 5.99 22.72
C LYS A 30 -15.45 6.95 23.51
N ASN A 31 -15.12 7.21 24.77
CA ASN A 31 -15.90 8.11 25.63
C ASN A 31 -15.64 9.59 25.28
N CYS A 32 -14.46 9.91 24.73
CA CYS A 32 -14.17 11.25 24.24
C CYS A 32 -15.08 11.63 23.06
N GLN A 33 -15.46 10.68 22.20
CA GLN A 33 -16.31 10.98 21.03
C GLN A 33 -17.71 11.47 21.41
N ALA A 34 -18.23 11.06 22.57
CA ALA A 34 -19.52 11.52 23.10
C ALA A 34 -19.41 12.84 23.91
N CYS A 35 -18.20 13.34 24.15
CA CYS A 35 -17.98 14.56 24.94
C CYS A 35 -18.36 15.82 24.14
N PRO A 36 -19.17 16.75 24.68
CA PRO A 36 -19.49 18.01 24.02
C PRO A 36 -18.25 18.86 23.68
N VAL A 37 -17.25 18.86 24.57
CA VAL A 37 -15.98 19.59 24.35
C VAL A 37 -15.18 18.97 23.21
N PHE A 38 -15.21 17.65 23.06
CA PHE A 38 -14.58 16.99 21.92
C PHE A 38 -15.25 17.39 20.60
N ALA A 39 -16.59 17.49 20.56
CA ALA A 39 -17.29 17.95 19.36
C ALA A 39 -16.89 19.39 18.98
N GLU A 40 -16.72 20.28 19.97
CA GLU A 40 -16.23 21.64 19.74
C GLU A 40 -14.77 21.65 19.29
N LEU A 41 -13.89 20.90 19.94
CA LEU A 41 -12.48 20.73 19.54
C LEU A 41 -12.36 20.15 18.13
N ASN A 42 -13.21 19.21 17.74
CA ASN A 42 -13.18 18.65 16.38
C ASN A 42 -13.61 19.70 15.34
N LYS A 43 -14.63 20.52 15.61
CA LYS A 43 -15.00 21.64 14.72
C LYS A 43 -13.86 22.67 14.58
N LEU A 44 -13.20 23.02 15.69
CA LEU A 44 -12.04 23.90 15.66
C LEU A 44 -10.87 23.25 14.90
N GLY A 45 -10.61 21.97 15.13
CA GLY A 45 -9.60 21.19 14.41
C GLY A 45 -9.87 21.08 12.91
N GLU A 46 -11.11 20.86 12.49
CA GLU A 46 -11.52 20.87 11.09
C GLU A 46 -11.33 22.24 10.43
N SER A 47 -11.59 23.32 11.18
CA SER A 47 -11.30 24.68 10.69
C SER A 47 -9.79 24.94 10.51
N LEU A 48 -8.94 24.23 11.27
CA LEU A 48 -7.48 24.24 11.13
C LEU A 48 -6.97 23.27 10.04
N LYS A 49 -7.75 22.27 9.66
CA LYS A 49 -7.44 21.29 8.59
C LYS A 49 -7.56 21.87 7.17
N LYS A 50 -7.70 23.19 7.01
CA LYS A 50 -7.55 23.82 5.69
C LYS A 50 -6.25 23.31 5.06
N PRO A 51 -6.31 22.69 3.87
CA PRO A 51 -5.22 21.84 3.39
C PRO A 51 -3.99 22.71 3.11
N ARG A 52 -3.01 22.67 4.03
CA ARG A 52 -1.68 23.23 3.81
C ARG A 52 -1.10 22.76 2.48
N LYS A 53 -1.42 21.52 2.09
CA LYS A 53 -1.08 20.95 0.78
C LYS A 53 -1.62 21.79 -0.39
N ARG A 54 -2.87 22.25 -0.32
CA ARG A 54 -3.48 23.09 -1.35
C ARG A 54 -2.89 24.50 -1.39
N VAL A 55 -2.56 25.08 -0.23
CA VAL A 55 -1.88 26.38 -0.18
C VAL A 55 -0.50 26.28 -0.83
N GLY A 56 0.28 25.24 -0.49
CA GLY A 56 1.55 24.95 -1.14
C GLY A 56 1.39 24.74 -2.65
N GLU A 57 0.50 23.85 -3.07
CA GLU A 57 0.21 23.58 -4.49
C GLU A 57 -0.22 24.83 -5.28
N LEU A 58 -0.94 25.77 -4.65
CA LEU A 58 -1.33 27.03 -5.29
C LEU A 58 -0.15 28.01 -5.36
N LEU A 59 0.64 28.15 -4.30
CA LEU A 59 1.83 29.01 -4.27
C LEU A 59 2.94 28.49 -5.20
N ASP A 60 3.12 27.18 -5.31
CA ASP A 60 4.12 26.53 -6.17
C ASP A 60 3.88 26.78 -7.67
N LYS A 61 2.66 27.19 -8.07
CA LYS A 61 2.39 27.64 -9.45
C LYS A 61 3.15 28.90 -9.82
N GLY A 62 3.54 29.69 -8.82
CA GLY A 62 4.23 30.96 -8.99
C GLY A 62 3.57 31.87 -10.03
N TYR A 63 4.29 32.21 -11.10
CA TYR A 63 3.82 33.13 -12.13
C TYR A 63 2.54 32.65 -12.85
N ASP A 64 2.29 31.34 -12.92
CA ASP A 64 1.13 30.76 -13.62
C ASP A 64 -0.16 30.78 -12.79
N MET A 65 -0.13 31.38 -11.59
CA MET A 65 -1.28 31.48 -10.70
C MET A 65 -2.40 32.34 -11.31
N LYS A 66 -3.63 31.79 -11.33
CA LYS A 66 -4.81 32.47 -11.86
C LYS A 66 -5.38 33.47 -10.85
N LEU A 67 -6.02 34.53 -11.34
CA LEU A 67 -6.65 35.55 -10.49
C LEU A 67 -7.71 34.99 -9.53
N SER A 68 -8.42 33.92 -9.90
CA SER A 68 -9.37 33.23 -9.02
C SER A 68 -8.68 32.48 -7.87
N GLU A 69 -7.47 32.00 -8.10
CA GLU A 69 -6.66 31.30 -7.09
C GLU A 69 -6.05 32.31 -6.11
N ILE A 70 -5.72 33.51 -6.58
CA ILE A 70 -5.34 34.64 -5.73
C ILE A 70 -6.49 35.02 -4.78
N ASP A 71 -7.73 35.10 -5.29
CA ASP A 71 -8.90 35.34 -4.43
C ASP A 71 -9.05 34.22 -3.38
N GLU A 72 -8.86 32.96 -3.79
CA GLU A 72 -8.93 31.80 -2.91
C GLU A 72 -7.87 31.85 -1.80
N LEU A 73 -6.60 32.11 -2.14
CA LEU A 73 -5.50 32.24 -1.17
C LEU A 73 -5.77 33.36 -0.15
N ARG A 74 -6.38 34.46 -0.58
CA ARG A 74 -6.78 35.56 0.32
C ARG A 74 -7.91 35.15 1.26
N GLU A 75 -8.89 34.38 0.79
CA GLU A 75 -9.94 33.80 1.65
C GLU A 75 -9.36 32.78 2.65
N MET A 76 -8.23 32.14 2.30
CA MET A 76 -7.46 31.30 3.22
C MET A 76 -6.61 32.09 4.22
N GLY A 77 -6.54 33.41 4.10
CA GLY A 77 -5.79 34.30 5.00
C GLY A 77 -4.33 34.51 4.61
N ILE A 78 -3.91 34.09 3.41
CA ILE A 78 -2.56 34.34 2.91
C ILE A 78 -2.44 35.81 2.53
N THR A 79 -1.33 36.43 2.91
CA THR A 79 -1.11 37.87 2.68
C THR A 79 -0.80 38.14 1.21
N LEU A 80 -1.15 39.34 0.72
CA LEU A 80 -0.81 39.75 -0.64
C LEU A 80 0.70 39.79 -0.89
N GLN A 81 1.51 39.97 0.16
CA GLN A 81 2.97 39.95 0.05
C GLN A 81 3.45 38.53 -0.29
N GLU A 82 3.01 37.52 0.45
CA GLU A 82 3.38 36.12 0.20
C GLU A 82 2.94 35.64 -1.18
N ILE A 83 1.75 36.04 -1.62
CA ILE A 83 1.25 35.72 -2.97
C ILE A 83 2.13 36.40 -4.03
N ALA A 84 2.50 37.67 -3.83
CA ALA A 84 3.34 38.41 -4.77
C ALA A 84 4.75 37.81 -4.86
N ASP A 85 5.34 37.44 -3.72
CA ASP A 85 6.65 36.79 -3.64
C ASP A 85 6.63 35.44 -4.38
N ALA A 86 5.60 34.62 -4.17
CA ALA A 86 5.43 33.35 -4.89
C ALA A 86 5.29 33.56 -6.41
N MET A 87 4.53 34.57 -6.84
CA MET A 87 4.37 34.93 -8.25
C MET A 87 5.61 35.58 -8.89
N GLY A 88 6.65 35.90 -8.11
CA GLY A 88 7.84 36.60 -8.58
C GLY A 88 7.57 38.04 -9.03
N ILE A 89 6.59 38.72 -8.43
CA ILE A 89 6.24 40.11 -8.74
C ILE A 89 6.20 40.96 -7.47
N SER A 90 6.39 42.28 -7.60
CA SER A 90 6.25 43.18 -6.46
C SER A 90 4.78 43.30 -6.01
N LYS A 91 4.55 43.41 -4.70
CA LYS A 91 3.21 43.62 -4.13
C LYS A 91 2.44 44.80 -4.78
N PRO A 92 3.04 45.99 -5.01
CA PRO A 92 2.34 47.08 -5.70
C PRO A 92 1.89 46.72 -7.12
N LYS A 93 2.68 45.91 -7.84
CA LYS A 93 2.31 45.43 -9.18
C LYS A 93 1.11 44.49 -9.12
N LEU A 94 1.09 43.56 -8.16
CA LEU A 94 -0.04 42.68 -7.92
C LEU A 94 -1.31 43.47 -7.55
N GLU A 95 -1.19 44.46 -6.65
CA GLU A 95 -2.30 45.35 -6.30
C GLU A 95 -2.82 46.13 -7.51
N GLY A 96 -1.92 46.60 -8.40
CA GLY A 96 -2.28 47.23 -9.66
C GLY A 96 -3.11 46.32 -10.57
N ILE A 97 -2.72 45.05 -10.72
CA ILE A 97 -3.46 44.05 -11.52
C ILE A 97 -4.86 43.82 -10.92
N LEU A 98 -4.96 43.66 -9.60
CA LEU A 98 -6.23 43.47 -8.90
C LEU A 98 -7.13 44.71 -8.99
N LYS A 99 -6.53 45.91 -8.96
CA LYS A 99 -7.24 47.18 -9.14
C LYS A 99 -7.77 47.35 -10.56
N GLN A 100 -6.97 47.07 -11.59
CA GLN A 100 -7.40 47.08 -12.99
C GLN A 100 -8.56 46.11 -13.26
N ARG A 101 -8.60 44.96 -12.56
CA ARG A 101 -9.75 44.03 -12.63
C ARG A 101 -11.04 44.66 -12.09
N ARG A 102 -10.95 45.46 -11.01
CA ARG A 102 -12.11 46.16 -10.42
C ARG A 102 -12.51 47.40 -11.22
N GLU A 103 -11.55 48.04 -11.87
CA GLU A 103 -11.72 49.31 -12.59
C GLU A 103 -12.03 49.18 -14.07
N LYS A 104 -12.10 47.96 -14.64
CA LYS A 104 -12.68 47.80 -15.99
C LYS A 104 -14.07 48.45 -15.97
N PRO A 105 -14.27 49.58 -16.66
CA PRO A 105 -15.52 50.30 -16.59
C PRO A 105 -16.61 49.35 -17.08
N LEU A 106 -17.55 49.02 -16.20
CA LEU A 106 -18.79 48.40 -16.61
C LEU A 106 -19.34 49.27 -17.74
N ASP A 107 -19.46 48.67 -18.91
CA ASP A 107 -19.93 49.32 -20.11
C ASP A 107 -21.19 50.11 -19.74
N LYS A 108 -21.18 51.44 -19.86
CA LYS A 108 -22.24 52.32 -19.30
C LYS A 108 -23.63 51.94 -19.83
N ASN A 109 -23.68 51.23 -20.95
CA ASN A 109 -24.88 50.75 -21.63
C ASN A 109 -25.31 49.33 -21.24
N LEU A 110 -24.58 48.65 -20.35
CA LEU A 110 -24.91 47.30 -19.87
C LEU A 110 -26.29 47.21 -19.20
N PRO A 111 -26.74 48.19 -18.38
CA PRO A 111 -28.11 48.17 -17.83
C PRO A 111 -29.17 48.24 -18.93
N LYS A 112 -28.93 48.99 -20.00
CA LYS A 112 -29.82 49.11 -21.16
C LYS A 112 -29.89 47.79 -21.95
N ALA A 113 -28.75 47.11 -22.12
CA ALA A 113 -28.68 45.79 -22.73
C ALA A 113 -29.42 44.72 -21.91
N LYS A 114 -29.30 44.74 -20.58
CA LYS A 114 -30.05 43.82 -19.70
C LYS A 114 -31.56 44.01 -19.82
N LYS A 115 -32.07 45.25 -19.82
CA LYS A 115 -33.49 45.54 -20.05
C LYS A 115 -34.00 45.00 -21.39
N LEU A 116 -33.22 45.18 -22.47
CA LEU A 116 -33.57 44.63 -23.79
C LEU A 116 -33.55 43.09 -23.81
N LEU A 117 -32.61 42.46 -23.12
CA LEU A 117 -32.53 40.99 -23.01
C LEU A 117 -33.71 40.40 -22.23
N GLU A 118 -34.22 41.12 -21.22
CA GLU A 118 -35.34 40.69 -20.38
C GLU A 118 -36.71 40.87 -21.05
N GLY A 119 -36.89 41.96 -21.80
CA GLY A 119 -38.17 42.39 -22.37
C GLY A 119 -38.35 42.11 -23.87
N THR A 120 -37.28 41.75 -24.61
CA THR A 120 -37.38 41.52 -26.06
C THR A 120 -36.74 40.21 -26.50
N ASN A 121 -37.27 39.63 -27.58
CA ASN A 121 -36.74 38.42 -28.21
C ASN A 121 -35.68 38.71 -29.30
N LYS A 122 -35.09 39.92 -29.27
CA LYS A 122 -34.04 40.32 -30.21
C LYS A 122 -32.81 39.41 -30.08
N THR A 123 -32.11 39.18 -31.18
CA THR A 123 -30.85 38.41 -31.18
C THR A 123 -29.75 39.18 -30.44
N TYR A 124 -28.77 38.48 -29.85
CA TYR A 124 -27.66 39.12 -29.13
C TYR A 124 -26.89 40.12 -30.01
N LYS A 125 -26.79 39.84 -31.30
CA LYS A 125 -26.13 40.69 -32.30
C LYS A 125 -26.89 42.01 -32.52
N SER A 126 -28.22 41.96 -32.53
CA SER A 126 -29.08 43.15 -32.63
C SER A 126 -28.98 44.03 -31.37
N ILE A 127 -29.01 43.41 -30.19
CA ILE A 127 -28.91 44.14 -28.90
C ILE A 127 -27.52 44.77 -28.73
N ALA A 128 -26.45 44.09 -29.14
CA ALA A 128 -25.09 44.63 -29.13
C ALA A 128 -24.98 45.88 -30.03
N LYS A 129 -25.54 45.82 -31.25
CA LYS A 129 -25.56 46.95 -32.18
C LYS A 129 -26.37 48.13 -31.66
N GLU A 130 -27.50 47.88 -31.00
CA GLU A 130 -28.40 48.92 -30.48
C GLU A 130 -27.90 49.58 -29.19
N THR A 131 -27.15 48.85 -28.36
CA THR A 131 -26.65 49.34 -27.07
C THR A 131 -25.20 49.78 -27.12
N GLY A 132 -24.47 49.46 -28.17
CA GLY A 132 -23.03 49.69 -28.28
C GLY A 132 -22.19 48.79 -27.36
N VAL A 133 -22.83 47.85 -26.64
CA VAL A 133 -22.14 46.91 -25.75
C VAL A 133 -21.52 45.79 -26.59
N ASN A 134 -20.31 45.35 -26.24
CA ASN A 134 -19.65 44.23 -26.90
C ASN A 134 -20.56 42.98 -26.93
N TYR A 135 -20.65 42.35 -28.11
CA TYR A 135 -21.43 41.13 -28.33
C TYR A 135 -21.16 40.03 -27.30
N ALA A 136 -19.88 39.80 -26.93
CA ALA A 136 -19.53 38.77 -25.96
C ALA A 136 -20.18 39.02 -24.57
N THR A 137 -20.21 40.29 -24.14
CA THR A 137 -20.84 40.72 -22.90
C THR A 137 -22.37 40.54 -22.96
N VAL A 138 -22.98 40.90 -24.10
CA VAL A 138 -24.43 40.70 -24.33
C VAL A 138 -24.79 39.22 -24.35
N ALA A 139 -24.00 38.37 -25.00
CA ALA A 139 -24.23 36.93 -25.06
C ALA A 139 -24.10 36.27 -23.68
N TYR A 140 -23.08 36.64 -22.90
CA TYR A 140 -22.89 36.15 -21.52
C TYR A 140 -24.10 36.46 -20.63
N HIS A 141 -24.55 37.71 -20.63
CA HIS A 141 -25.72 38.12 -19.83
C HIS A 141 -27.03 37.58 -20.39
N GLY A 142 -27.18 37.51 -21.70
CA GLY A 142 -28.36 36.97 -22.37
C GLY A 142 -28.60 35.51 -22.04
N LYS A 143 -27.54 34.69 -22.05
CA LYS A 143 -27.59 33.29 -21.59
C LYS A 143 -28.07 33.21 -20.14
N LYS A 144 -27.47 33.99 -19.23
CA LYS A 144 -27.82 33.98 -17.80
C LYS A 144 -29.25 34.44 -17.51
N ILE A 145 -29.79 35.38 -18.29
CA ILE A 145 -31.14 35.94 -18.10
C ILE A 145 -32.21 35.06 -18.76
N ARG A 146 -31.98 34.62 -20.01
CA ARG A 146 -32.95 33.83 -20.78
C ARG A 146 -33.01 32.38 -20.30
N ASP A 147 -31.87 31.77 -19.98
CA ASP A 147 -31.84 30.40 -19.45
C ASP A 147 -32.49 30.33 -18.05
N LYS A 148 -32.42 31.41 -17.26
CA LYS A 148 -33.13 31.53 -15.98
C LYS A 148 -34.66 31.56 -16.12
N LYS A 149 -35.20 32.09 -17.23
CA LYS A 149 -36.66 32.09 -17.49
C LYS A 149 -37.17 30.75 -18.03
N VAL A 150 -36.30 29.95 -18.64
CA VAL A 150 -36.63 28.59 -19.10
C VAL A 150 -36.71 27.60 -17.92
N THR A 151 -36.10 27.94 -16.77
CA THR A 151 -36.09 27.08 -15.58
C THR A 151 -37.36 27.09 -14.71
N ASP A 152 -38.38 27.89 -15.04
CA ASP A 152 -39.67 27.92 -14.31
C ASP A 152 -40.75 26.98 -14.90
N LYS A 153 -40.43 26.20 -15.94
CA LYS A 153 -41.23 25.00 -16.25
C LYS A 153 -40.84 23.89 -15.26
N PRO A 154 -41.81 23.15 -14.68
CA PRO A 154 -41.53 22.09 -13.71
C PRO A 154 -40.60 21.06 -14.36
N LYS A 155 -39.33 21.17 -13.99
CA LYS A 155 -38.25 20.36 -14.49
C LYS A 155 -38.49 18.92 -14.04
N GLN A 156 -38.57 18.00 -15.00
CA GLN A 156 -38.31 16.57 -14.77
C GLN A 156 -36.81 16.30 -14.43
N THR A 157 -36.19 17.09 -13.54
CA THR A 157 -34.74 17.02 -13.24
C THR A 157 -34.35 16.07 -12.11
N ASN A 158 -35.28 15.33 -11.50
CA ASN A 158 -34.92 14.51 -10.34
C ASN A 158 -34.23 13.17 -10.69
N LYS A 159 -34.33 12.66 -11.93
CA LYS A 159 -33.70 11.37 -12.27
C LYS A 159 -32.20 11.45 -12.57
N THR A 160 -31.72 12.52 -13.20
CA THR A 160 -30.32 12.61 -13.64
C THR A 160 -29.35 12.88 -12.49
N ASN A 161 -29.76 13.68 -11.49
CA ASN A 161 -28.95 13.93 -10.31
C ASN A 161 -28.84 12.72 -9.38
N ALA A 162 -29.94 11.94 -9.23
CA ALA A 162 -29.92 10.71 -8.44
C ALA A 162 -28.92 9.68 -9.02
N ARG A 163 -28.96 9.46 -10.34
CA ARG A 163 -28.04 8.55 -11.03
C ARG A 163 -26.57 9.00 -10.93
N GLN A 164 -26.31 10.31 -10.98
CA GLN A 164 -24.96 10.84 -10.81
C GLN A 164 -24.41 10.64 -9.39
N GLU A 165 -25.25 10.80 -8.36
CA GLU A 165 -24.84 10.53 -6.99
C GLU A 165 -24.65 9.02 -6.73
N GLU A 166 -25.49 8.16 -7.30
CA GLU A 166 -25.31 6.69 -7.27
C GLU A 166 -23.96 6.28 -7.89
N ILE A 167 -23.62 6.83 -9.07
CA ILE A 167 -22.33 6.57 -9.73
C ILE A 167 -21.16 7.06 -8.86
N LYS A 168 -21.26 8.24 -8.24
CA LYS A 168 -20.20 8.74 -7.34
C LYS A 168 -20.03 7.85 -6.12
N THR A 169 -21.12 7.39 -5.51
CA THR A 169 -21.04 6.47 -4.36
C THR A 169 -20.40 5.15 -4.76
N GLU A 170 -20.74 4.62 -5.93
CA GLU A 170 -20.16 3.37 -6.42
C GLU A 170 -18.67 3.51 -6.74
N ILE A 171 -18.26 4.61 -7.40
CA ILE A 171 -16.83 4.90 -7.63
C ILE A 171 -16.07 4.98 -6.29
N LYS A 172 -16.66 5.59 -5.26
CA LYS A 172 -16.03 5.68 -3.94
C LYS A 172 -15.91 4.30 -3.27
N ARG A 173 -16.93 3.44 -3.43
CA ARG A 173 -16.90 2.05 -2.96
C ARG A 173 -15.79 1.27 -3.65
N LEU A 174 -15.75 1.28 -4.98
CA LEU A 174 -14.75 0.60 -5.80
C LEU A 174 -13.32 1.08 -5.49
N LYS A 175 -13.09 2.38 -5.28
CA LYS A 175 -11.78 2.89 -4.86
C LYS A 175 -11.34 2.37 -3.49
N THR A 176 -12.28 2.18 -2.57
CA THR A 176 -11.99 1.63 -1.25
C THR A 176 -11.68 0.13 -1.34
N GLU A 177 -12.41 -0.61 -2.17
CA GLU A 177 -12.14 -2.03 -2.45
C GLU A 177 -10.78 -2.21 -3.14
N LEU A 178 -10.46 -1.39 -4.14
CA LEU A 178 -9.15 -1.39 -4.80
C LEU A 178 -8.00 -1.14 -3.82
N SER A 179 -8.15 -0.14 -2.94
CA SER A 179 -7.12 0.15 -1.93
C SER A 179 -6.94 -1.00 -0.93
N LYS A 180 -8.01 -1.73 -0.58
CA LYS A 180 -7.91 -2.93 0.26
C LYS A 180 -7.19 -4.05 -0.46
N THR A 181 -7.57 -4.35 -1.70
CA THR A 181 -6.91 -5.42 -2.48
C THR A 181 -5.44 -5.10 -2.75
N GLU A 182 -5.08 -3.85 -3.02
CA GLU A 182 -3.68 -3.41 -3.13
C GLU A 182 -2.89 -3.65 -1.83
N SER A 183 -3.49 -3.36 -0.66
CA SER A 183 -2.85 -3.62 0.63
C SER A 183 -2.67 -5.11 0.91
N GLU A 184 -3.65 -5.94 0.53
CA GLU A 184 -3.57 -7.40 0.65
C GLU A 184 -2.48 -7.95 -0.27
N VAL A 185 -2.41 -7.51 -1.53
CA VAL A 185 -1.36 -7.93 -2.47
C VAL A 185 0.04 -7.58 -1.97
N ASN A 186 0.22 -6.41 -1.35
CA ASN A 186 1.52 -6.03 -0.78
C ASN A 186 1.89 -6.90 0.42
N ASN A 187 0.95 -7.18 1.32
CA ASN A 187 1.17 -8.09 2.45
C ASN A 187 1.51 -9.52 1.97
N TRP A 188 0.85 -9.98 0.89
CA TRP A 188 1.18 -11.26 0.27
C TRP A 188 2.58 -11.30 -0.34
N LYS A 189 3.05 -10.22 -0.96
CA LYS A 189 4.42 -10.13 -1.50
C LYS A 189 5.46 -10.20 -0.39
N GLU A 190 5.26 -9.46 0.69
CA GLU A 190 6.17 -9.49 1.85
C GLU A 190 6.25 -10.90 2.46
N ASN A 191 5.10 -11.56 2.65
CA ASN A 191 5.07 -12.94 3.15
C ASN A 191 5.71 -13.95 2.18
N HIS A 192 5.59 -13.73 0.86
CA HIS A 192 6.21 -14.57 -0.15
C HIS A 192 7.74 -14.44 -0.12
N ASP A 193 8.27 -13.23 -0.04
CA ASP A 193 9.72 -12.99 0.02
C ASP A 193 10.34 -13.64 1.28
N ASP A 194 9.68 -13.50 2.42
CA ASP A 194 10.08 -14.16 3.68
C ASP A 194 10.06 -15.69 3.57
N LEU A 195 9.07 -16.25 2.87
CA LEU A 195 8.98 -17.69 2.65
C LEU A 195 10.09 -18.19 1.71
N MET A 196 10.38 -17.44 0.66
CA MET A 196 11.44 -17.77 -0.30
C MET A 196 12.84 -17.73 0.34
N GLU A 197 13.08 -16.77 1.23
CA GLU A 197 14.31 -16.70 2.02
C GLU A 197 14.46 -17.92 2.96
N LYS A 198 13.37 -18.36 3.61
CA LYS A 198 13.37 -19.59 4.43
C LYS A 198 13.64 -20.83 3.59
N TYR A 199 13.02 -20.94 2.42
CA TYR A 199 13.22 -22.06 1.51
C TYR A 199 14.68 -22.16 1.05
N LYS A 200 15.30 -21.02 0.71
CA LYS A 200 16.72 -20.96 0.31
C LYS A 200 17.65 -21.45 1.42
N LYS A 201 17.43 -21.02 2.66
CA LYS A 201 18.22 -21.47 3.83
C LYS A 201 18.09 -22.97 4.07
N GLU A 202 16.88 -23.52 3.94
CA GLU A 202 16.66 -24.96 4.13
C GLU A 202 17.30 -25.79 3.01
N ARG A 203 17.28 -25.29 1.77
CA ARG A 203 18.01 -25.91 0.66
C ARG A 203 19.52 -25.94 0.90
N GLU A 204 20.11 -24.82 1.33
CA GLU A 204 21.54 -24.77 1.68
C GLU A 204 21.90 -25.72 2.83
N ARG A 205 21.00 -25.88 3.80
CA ARG A 205 21.15 -26.86 4.90
C ARG A 205 21.16 -28.30 4.38
N ASN A 206 20.26 -28.63 3.46
CA ASN A 206 20.20 -29.96 2.84
C ASN A 206 21.44 -30.27 2.01
N GLU A 207 21.93 -29.31 1.22
CA GLU A 207 23.17 -29.48 0.44
C GLU A 207 24.37 -29.79 1.36
N LYS A 208 24.45 -29.14 2.53
CA LYS A 208 25.47 -29.46 3.56
C LYS A 208 25.29 -30.84 4.18
N LEU A 209 24.05 -31.28 4.42
CA LEU A 209 23.76 -32.62 4.94
C LEU A 209 24.15 -33.70 3.93
N GLU A 210 23.88 -33.50 2.64
CA GLU A 210 24.31 -34.41 1.58
C GLU A 210 25.84 -34.50 1.48
N GLU A 211 26.54 -33.36 1.59
CA GLU A 211 28.01 -33.35 1.62
C GLU A 211 28.57 -34.14 2.82
N LEU A 212 28.00 -33.92 4.02
CA LEU A 212 28.37 -34.67 5.22
C LEU A 212 28.12 -36.16 5.03
N ASN A 213 26.94 -36.55 4.54
CA ASN A 213 26.62 -37.95 4.29
C ASN A 213 27.62 -38.59 3.31
N GLY A 214 28.04 -37.86 2.28
CA GLY A 214 29.11 -38.28 1.37
C GLY A 214 30.46 -38.52 2.07
N LYS A 215 30.82 -37.69 3.06
CA LYS A 215 32.05 -37.88 3.86
C LYS A 215 31.95 -39.10 4.77
N TRP A 216 30.82 -39.29 5.44
CA TRP A 216 30.57 -40.45 6.31
C TRP A 216 30.61 -41.76 5.52
N ASN A 217 30.00 -41.81 4.33
CA ASN A 217 30.06 -42.98 3.46
C ASN A 217 31.50 -43.34 3.05
N LYS A 218 32.34 -42.33 2.74
CA LYS A 218 33.76 -42.55 2.45
C LYS A 218 34.52 -43.09 3.65
N GLN A 219 34.29 -42.55 4.85
CA GLN A 219 34.92 -43.04 6.08
C GLN A 219 34.48 -44.47 6.40
N GLY A 220 33.19 -44.78 6.26
CA GLY A 220 32.66 -46.13 6.42
C GLY A 220 33.33 -47.13 5.47
N ALA A 221 33.55 -46.75 4.20
CA ALA A 221 34.27 -47.59 3.24
C ALA A 221 35.74 -47.82 3.63
N ILE A 222 36.42 -46.81 4.17
CA ILE A 222 37.80 -46.94 4.67
C ILE A 222 37.85 -47.93 5.85
N LEU A 223 36.95 -47.78 6.82
CA LEU A 223 36.88 -48.66 7.99
C LEU A 223 36.56 -50.10 7.58
N ALA A 224 35.61 -50.31 6.66
CA ALA A 224 35.26 -51.63 6.14
C ALA A 224 36.48 -52.34 5.50
N ASN A 225 37.28 -51.62 4.72
CA ASN A 225 38.51 -52.17 4.12
C ASN A 225 39.58 -52.49 5.18
N GLN A 226 39.69 -51.67 6.24
CA GLN A 226 40.60 -51.94 7.35
C GLN A 226 40.21 -53.20 8.13
N VAL A 227 38.92 -53.36 8.43
CA VAL A 227 38.39 -54.56 9.09
C VAL A 227 38.69 -55.80 8.26
N LYS A 228 38.37 -55.77 6.96
CA LYS A 228 38.67 -56.88 6.04
C LYS A 228 40.17 -57.24 6.03
N GLY A 229 41.05 -56.24 5.99
CA GLY A 229 42.50 -56.48 6.03
C GLY A 229 43.02 -57.01 7.37
N LEU A 230 42.28 -56.85 8.47
CA LEU A 230 42.57 -57.46 9.76
C LEU A 230 42.05 -58.90 9.81
N GLU A 231 40.87 -59.18 9.26
CA GLU A 231 40.31 -60.53 9.12
C GLU A 231 41.24 -61.44 8.32
N GLU A 232 41.71 -60.99 7.15
CA GLU A 232 42.66 -61.75 6.31
C GLU A 232 43.98 -62.05 7.05
N LYS A 233 44.47 -61.13 7.89
CA LYS A 233 45.66 -61.36 8.70
C LYS A 233 45.41 -62.39 9.79
N LEU A 234 44.25 -62.33 10.45
CA LEU A 234 43.86 -63.28 11.49
C LEU A 234 43.82 -64.71 10.92
N GLU A 235 43.17 -64.89 9.78
CA GLU A 235 43.11 -66.18 9.07
C GLU A 235 44.51 -66.71 8.72
N ALA A 236 45.41 -65.84 8.25
CA ALA A 236 46.79 -66.22 7.93
C ALA A 236 47.61 -66.62 9.17
N TYR A 237 47.32 -66.01 10.34
CA TYR A 237 47.93 -66.40 11.61
C TYR A 237 47.44 -67.77 12.07
N GLU A 238 46.13 -68.03 11.99
CA GLU A 238 45.51 -69.30 12.35
C GLU A 238 46.00 -70.46 11.45
N ALA A 239 46.27 -70.18 10.17
CA ALA A 239 46.78 -71.18 9.24
C ALA A 239 48.24 -71.63 9.50
N ASN A 240 49.02 -70.88 10.29
CA ASN A 240 50.47 -71.09 10.49
C ASN A 240 50.84 -71.73 11.84
N GLU A 241 49.88 -72.34 12.54
CA GLU A 241 50.07 -72.78 13.93
C GLU A 241 51.19 -73.82 14.13
N ASN A 242 52.19 -73.42 14.92
CA ASN A 242 53.13 -74.29 15.61
C ASN A 242 52.48 -74.75 16.95
N PRO A 243 52.30 -76.05 17.20
CA PRO A 243 51.56 -76.59 18.35
C PRO A 243 52.02 -76.10 19.74
N ASN A 244 53.26 -75.65 19.87
CA ASN A 244 53.83 -75.18 21.15
C ASN A 244 53.45 -73.73 21.52
N MET A 245 52.87 -72.94 20.61
CA MET A 245 52.35 -71.59 20.94
C MET A 245 50.89 -71.59 21.42
N VAL A 246 50.16 -72.69 21.18
CA VAL A 246 48.70 -72.81 21.41
C VAL A 246 48.32 -72.61 22.89
N ALA A 247 49.18 -73.01 23.83
CA ALA A 247 48.93 -72.87 25.27
C ALA A 247 49.17 -71.44 25.82
N LYS A 248 50.02 -70.62 25.19
CA LYS A 248 50.15 -69.18 25.51
C LYS A 248 49.12 -68.33 24.76
N LEU A 249 48.56 -68.87 23.67
CA LEU A 249 47.52 -68.22 22.88
C LEU A 249 46.14 -68.31 23.52
N SER A 250 45.83 -69.30 24.36
CA SER A 250 44.48 -69.42 24.96
C SER A 250 44.11 -68.24 25.88
N GLU A 251 45.04 -67.71 26.68
CA GLU A 251 44.84 -66.47 27.45
C GLU A 251 44.82 -65.23 26.56
N SER A 252 45.60 -65.24 25.47
CA SER A 252 45.56 -64.18 24.44
C SER A 252 44.26 -64.21 23.63
N ASN A 253 43.61 -65.37 23.48
CA ASN A 253 42.41 -65.55 22.68
C ASN A 253 41.16 -65.07 23.42
N ALA A 254 41.10 -65.26 24.74
CA ALA A 254 40.02 -64.66 25.55
C ALA A 254 39.97 -63.13 25.43
N TRP A 255 41.14 -62.46 25.45
CA TRP A 255 41.21 -61.01 25.25
C TRP A 255 40.83 -60.60 23.82
N LYS A 256 41.24 -61.38 22.80
CA LYS A 256 40.84 -61.14 21.41
C LYS A 256 39.33 -61.31 21.23
N ASP A 257 38.72 -62.32 21.82
CA ASP A 257 37.27 -62.56 21.73
C ASP A 257 36.48 -61.43 22.40
N GLU A 258 36.93 -60.95 23.57
CA GLU A 258 36.33 -59.78 24.22
C GLU A 258 36.48 -58.51 23.38
N GLU A 259 37.63 -58.30 22.74
CA GLU A 259 37.90 -57.16 21.87
C GLU A 259 37.07 -57.23 20.57
N ILE A 260 36.94 -58.40 19.95
CA ILE A 260 36.07 -58.64 18.79
C ILE A 260 34.61 -58.39 19.17
N GLN A 261 34.15 -58.88 20.33
CA GLN A 261 32.80 -58.59 20.82
C GLN A 261 32.59 -57.10 21.11
N ARG A 262 33.61 -56.41 21.64
CA ARG A 262 33.57 -54.96 21.87
C ARG A 262 33.45 -54.20 20.56
N LEU A 263 34.25 -54.56 19.55
CA LEU A 263 34.19 -53.98 18.21
C LEU A 263 32.84 -54.26 17.54
N HIS A 264 32.32 -55.49 17.61
CA HIS A 264 30.97 -55.82 17.12
C HIS A 264 29.89 -54.96 17.78
N ARG A 265 29.94 -54.76 19.11
CA ARG A 265 28.99 -53.88 19.81
C ARG A 265 29.12 -52.42 19.35
N GLN A 266 30.33 -51.95 19.08
CA GLN A 266 30.56 -50.60 18.55
C GLN A 266 30.03 -50.46 17.11
N THR A 267 30.29 -51.44 16.24
CA THR A 267 29.79 -51.46 14.87
C THR A 267 28.26 -51.51 14.85
N ASN A 268 27.63 -52.39 15.64
CA ASN A 268 26.18 -52.48 15.73
C ASN A 268 25.55 -51.18 16.24
N ARG A 269 26.19 -50.50 17.20
CA ARG A 269 25.73 -49.19 17.67
C ARG A 269 25.86 -48.14 16.56
N ALA A 270 26.98 -48.12 15.84
CA ALA A 270 27.20 -47.19 14.74
C ALA A 270 26.21 -47.42 13.57
N ASP A 271 25.90 -48.67 13.23
CA ASP A 271 24.89 -49.02 12.24
C ASP A 271 23.49 -48.60 12.69
N GLN A 272 23.15 -48.81 13.96
CA GLN A 272 21.87 -48.33 14.51
C GLN A 272 21.77 -46.79 14.46
N GLU A 273 22.82 -46.07 14.87
CA GLU A 273 22.87 -44.61 14.79
C GLU A 273 22.77 -44.12 13.34
N ARG A 274 23.39 -44.82 12.39
CA ARG A 274 23.27 -44.52 10.94
C ARG A 274 21.84 -44.73 10.46
N ASP A 275 21.20 -45.83 10.82
CA ASP A 275 19.85 -46.15 10.38
C ASP A 275 18.82 -45.18 10.98
N GLU A 276 18.99 -44.79 12.24
CA GLU A 276 18.19 -43.73 12.88
C GLU A 276 18.39 -42.37 12.19
N ALA A 277 19.63 -42.01 11.85
CA ALA A 277 19.93 -40.78 11.11
C ALA A 277 19.33 -40.79 9.69
N MET A 278 19.39 -41.93 8.98
CA MET A 278 18.79 -42.11 7.66
C MET A 278 17.26 -41.99 7.72
N LYS A 279 16.63 -42.58 8.75
CA LYS A 279 15.19 -42.45 8.97
C LYS A 279 14.79 -40.99 9.22
N TYR A 280 15.52 -40.29 10.08
CA TYR A 280 15.28 -38.86 10.34
C TYR A 280 15.47 -38.01 9.08
N ALA A 281 16.51 -38.27 8.28
CA ALA A 281 16.74 -37.58 7.01
C ALA A 281 15.61 -37.82 6.00
N GLN A 282 15.08 -39.05 5.94
CA GLN A 282 13.95 -39.39 5.09
C GLN A 282 12.66 -38.68 5.55
N GLU A 283 12.36 -38.66 6.85
CA GLU A 283 11.23 -37.89 7.41
C GLU A 283 11.33 -36.40 7.07
N LEU A 284 12.54 -35.81 7.16
CA LEU A 284 12.76 -34.40 6.83
C LEU A 284 12.55 -34.12 5.33
N LYS A 285 12.99 -35.05 4.47
CA LYS A 285 12.79 -35.00 3.02
C LYS A 285 11.30 -35.07 2.67
N ASP A 286 10.55 -35.94 3.33
CA ASP A 286 9.11 -36.09 3.10
C ASP A 286 8.35 -34.82 3.54
N GLN A 287 8.69 -34.24 4.69
CA GLN A 287 8.15 -32.94 5.14
C GLN A 287 8.44 -31.80 4.16
N LEU A 288 9.64 -31.78 3.58
CA LEU A 288 10.00 -30.79 2.55
C LEU A 288 9.22 -30.97 1.26
N GLN A 289 9.01 -32.22 0.83
CA GLN A 289 8.21 -32.53 -0.35
C GLN A 289 6.74 -32.15 -0.15
N GLU A 290 6.19 -32.36 1.04
CA GLU A 290 4.85 -31.92 1.40
C GLU A 290 4.74 -30.39 1.35
N ARG A 291 5.66 -29.66 1.98
CA ARG A 291 5.69 -28.19 1.90
C ARG A 291 5.85 -27.65 0.47
N MET A 292 6.63 -28.34 -0.37
CA MET A 292 6.76 -27.97 -1.79
C MET A 292 5.46 -28.19 -2.56
N ARG A 293 4.66 -29.19 -2.18
CA ARG A 293 3.34 -29.43 -2.77
C ARG A 293 2.38 -28.30 -2.38
N ASP A 294 2.33 -27.97 -1.09
CA ASP A 294 1.51 -26.86 -0.57
C ASP A 294 1.88 -25.54 -1.27
N PHE A 295 3.17 -25.29 -1.47
CA PHE A 295 3.65 -24.09 -2.16
C PHE A 295 3.21 -24.05 -3.64
N LYS A 296 3.22 -25.19 -4.34
CA LYS A 296 2.73 -25.26 -5.73
C LYS A 296 1.22 -25.04 -5.81
N GLU A 297 0.44 -25.61 -4.89
CA GLU A 297 -1.00 -25.35 -4.82
C GLU A 297 -1.26 -23.87 -4.56
N TYR A 298 -0.47 -23.27 -3.66
CA TYR A 298 -0.52 -21.84 -3.38
C TYR A 298 -0.15 -20.97 -4.60
N GLU A 299 0.86 -21.33 -5.39
CA GLU A 299 1.20 -20.65 -6.64
C GLU A 299 0.05 -20.69 -7.67
N ILE A 300 -0.61 -21.84 -7.81
CA ILE A 300 -1.77 -21.99 -8.69
C ILE A 300 -2.92 -21.07 -8.25
N GLU A 301 -3.26 -21.09 -6.95
CA GLU A 301 -4.28 -20.19 -6.40
C GLU A 301 -3.92 -18.71 -6.61
N TYR A 302 -2.64 -18.37 -6.46
CA TYR A 302 -2.16 -17.00 -6.67
C TYR A 302 -2.32 -16.57 -8.13
N GLU A 303 -1.92 -17.40 -9.08
CA GLU A 303 -2.09 -17.11 -10.50
C GLU A 303 -3.56 -16.91 -10.88
N ASP A 304 -4.46 -17.73 -10.33
CA ASP A 304 -5.89 -17.63 -10.61
C ASP A 304 -6.51 -16.38 -10.01
N ARG A 305 -6.13 -16.01 -8.78
CA ARG A 305 -6.53 -14.72 -8.19
C ARG A 305 -5.99 -13.54 -9.01
N TYR A 306 -4.75 -13.62 -9.47
CA TYR A 306 -4.16 -12.58 -10.30
C TYR A 306 -4.88 -12.44 -11.65
N LYS A 307 -5.21 -13.55 -12.33
CA LYS A 307 -6.02 -13.55 -13.56
C LYS A 307 -7.39 -12.91 -13.33
N ASN A 308 -8.05 -13.24 -12.21
CA ASN A 308 -9.34 -12.66 -11.85
C ASN A 308 -9.26 -11.15 -11.58
N MET A 309 -8.25 -10.69 -10.83
CA MET A 309 -8.04 -9.26 -10.58
C MET A 309 -7.75 -8.50 -11.87
N LYS A 310 -6.94 -9.08 -12.77
CA LYS A 310 -6.64 -8.49 -14.08
C LYS A 310 -7.91 -8.39 -14.93
N ALA A 311 -8.72 -9.44 -14.97
CA ALA A 311 -10.00 -9.45 -15.69
C ALA A 311 -10.98 -8.39 -15.14
N GLN A 312 -11.07 -8.23 -13.82
CA GLN A 312 -11.88 -7.18 -13.18
C GLN A 312 -11.39 -5.79 -13.57
N ARG A 313 -10.07 -5.54 -13.51
CA ARG A 313 -9.47 -4.27 -13.90
C ARG A 313 -9.78 -3.93 -15.36
N ASP A 314 -9.60 -4.90 -16.25
CA ASP A 314 -9.84 -4.72 -17.69
C ASP A 314 -11.35 -4.50 -17.97
N HIS A 315 -12.25 -5.17 -17.22
CA HIS A 315 -13.69 -4.89 -17.27
C HIS A 315 -14.03 -3.46 -16.84
N TYR A 316 -13.47 -2.97 -15.73
CA TYR A 316 -13.69 -1.59 -15.28
C TYR A 316 -13.13 -0.56 -16.27
N ALA A 317 -11.98 -0.84 -16.89
CA ALA A 317 -11.42 0.01 -17.94
C ALA A 317 -12.35 0.09 -19.16
N ALA A 318 -12.92 -1.04 -19.59
CA ALA A 318 -13.89 -1.07 -20.69
C ALA A 318 -15.17 -0.30 -20.36
N VAL A 319 -15.71 -0.47 -19.14
CA VAL A 319 -16.89 0.29 -18.69
C VAL A 319 -16.61 1.79 -18.66
N ALA A 320 -15.45 2.21 -18.18
CA ALA A 320 -15.05 3.62 -18.17
C ALA A 320 -14.94 4.21 -19.59
N GLN A 321 -14.43 3.43 -20.55
CA GLN A 321 -14.31 3.84 -21.95
C GLN A 321 -15.69 4.02 -22.60
N LEU A 322 -16.62 3.07 -22.40
CA LEU A 322 -18.00 3.20 -22.87
C LEU A 322 -18.72 4.43 -22.28
N GLN A 323 -18.44 4.77 -21.02
CA GLN A 323 -19.01 5.98 -20.40
C GLN A 323 -18.49 7.27 -21.04
N LEU A 324 -17.22 7.30 -21.48
CA LEU A 324 -16.66 8.44 -22.21
C LEU A 324 -17.30 8.59 -23.58
N GLU A 325 -17.52 7.49 -24.30
CA GLU A 325 -18.16 7.48 -25.62
C GLU A 325 -19.62 7.94 -25.58
N VAL A 326 -20.37 7.56 -24.53
CA VAL A 326 -21.77 8.00 -24.37
C VAL A 326 -21.89 9.48 -23.96
N SER A 327 -20.82 10.06 -23.40
CA SER A 327 -20.83 11.44 -22.87
C SER A 327 -20.29 12.50 -23.84
N GLY A 328 -19.63 12.09 -24.92
CA GLY A 328 -19.16 12.96 -26.00
C GLY A 328 -20.16 13.04 -27.15
#